data_AF-A0A1W6WCI4-F1
#
_entry.id   AF-A0A1W6WCI4-F1
#
_cell.length_a   1.000
_cell.length_b   1.000
_cell.length_c   1.000
_cell.angle_alpha   90.00
_cell.angle_beta   90.00
_cell.angle_gamma   90.00
#
_symmetry.space_group_name_H-M   'P 1'
#
loop_
_entity.id
_entity.type
_entity.pdbx_description
1 polymer ?
#
loop_
_entity_poly.entity_id
_entity_poly.type
_entity_poly.pdbx_seq_one_letter_code
_entity_poly.pdbx_strand_id
1 'polypeptide(L)'
;MIPDFIQSELVGPYGYDVLNKLGKIEAYYDTYQNGADFTVDSSADYTPAKLRSHQIKQLIRRETQFMFGKFPDFLVSCPDEAKVDGNKPNEAAMQTYINAVMKSNRMPVKLVQGAHDCCIGGRVALKVSVSEEKLSIMFVPADGFVYETAMDDVDTLERIVFFYTMVDDEDRSR
;
A
#
# COMPACT_ATOMS: atom_id res chain seq x y z
N MET A 1 -10.98 6.36 14.63
CA MET A 1 -10.53 7.40 15.61
C MET A 1 -9.03 7.24 15.78
N ILE A 2 -8.24 8.23 15.34
CA ILE A 2 -6.78 8.15 15.31
C ILE A 2 -6.22 8.24 16.75
N PRO A 3 -5.36 7.30 17.20
CA PRO A 3 -4.76 7.34 18.54
C PRO A 3 -4.03 8.64 18.87
N ASP A 4 -4.09 9.09 20.13
CA ASP A 4 -3.54 10.39 20.57
C ASP A 4 -2.04 10.55 20.31
N PHE A 5 -1.25 9.47 20.43
CA PHE A 5 0.19 9.52 20.13
C PHE A 5 0.48 9.77 18.64
N ILE A 6 -0.40 9.28 17.75
CA ILE A 6 -0.30 9.55 16.31
C ILE A 6 -0.71 10.99 16.04
N GLN A 7 -1.73 11.50 16.73
CA GLN A 7 -2.12 12.92 16.62
C GLN A 7 -0.99 13.86 17.06
N SER A 8 -0.31 13.59 18.18
CA SER A 8 0.80 14.44 18.65
C SER A 8 2.01 14.44 17.71
N GLU A 9 2.38 13.28 17.15
CA GLU A 9 3.48 13.13 16.19
C GLU A 9 3.16 13.68 14.80
N LEU A 10 1.87 13.76 14.43
CA LEU A 10 1.44 14.32 13.14
C LEU A 10 1.27 15.84 13.19
N VAL A 11 0.61 16.36 14.23
CA VAL A 11 0.24 17.77 14.31
C VAL A 11 1.45 18.69 14.46
N GLY A 12 2.52 18.24 15.13
CA GLY A 12 3.75 19.02 15.29
C GLY A 12 4.51 19.22 13.97
N PRO A 13 5.08 18.16 13.38
CA PRO A 13 5.94 18.27 12.20
C PRO A 13 5.22 18.24 10.84
N TYR A 14 4.04 17.61 10.71
CA TYR A 14 3.36 17.41 9.41
C TYR A 14 2.11 18.29 9.22
N GLY A 15 1.62 18.95 10.28
CA GLY A 15 0.51 19.91 10.24
C GLY A 15 -0.90 19.29 10.10
N TYR A 16 -1.92 20.15 10.25
CA TYR A 16 -3.33 19.75 10.29
C TYR A 16 -3.86 19.17 8.96
N ASP A 17 -3.27 19.58 7.83
CA ASP A 17 -3.70 19.11 6.50
C ASP A 17 -3.40 17.63 6.28
N VAL A 18 -2.30 17.11 6.82
CA VAL A 18 -1.95 15.69 6.73
C VAL A 18 -2.92 14.85 7.55
N LEU A 19 -3.30 15.30 8.74
CA LEU A 19 -4.30 14.63 9.57
C LEU A 19 -5.67 14.58 8.87
N ASN A 20 -6.11 15.69 8.28
CA ASN A 20 -7.35 15.72 7.50
C ASN A 20 -7.32 14.77 6.30
N LYS A 21 -6.18 14.67 5.61
CA LYS A 21 -6.00 13.72 4.50
C LYS A 21 -6.11 12.28 4.97
N LEU A 22 -5.47 11.94 6.09
CA LEU A 22 -5.56 10.60 6.69
C LEU A 22 -7.00 10.26 7.11
N GLY A 23 -7.72 11.20 7.71
CA GLY A 23 -9.14 11.01 8.05
C GLY A 23 -10.04 10.77 6.82
N LYS A 24 -9.77 11.45 5.71
CA LYS A 24 -10.47 11.17 4.43
C LYS A 24 -10.15 9.78 3.89
N ILE A 25 -8.90 9.35 3.99
CA ILE A 25 -8.46 8.01 3.57
C ILE A 25 -9.17 6.94 4.42
N GLU A 26 -9.25 7.11 5.75
CA GLU A 26 -10.00 6.21 6.65
C GLU A 26 -11.47 6.09 6.20
N ALA A 27 -12.12 7.21 5.85
CA ALA A 27 -13.49 7.21 5.34
C ALA A 27 -13.64 6.48 3.99
N TYR A 28 -12.64 6.54 3.11
CA TYR A 28 -12.64 5.77 1.86
C TYR A 28 -12.51 4.27 2.10
N TYR A 29 -11.64 3.88 3.04
CA TYR A 29 -11.52 2.49 3.45
C TYR A 29 -12.82 1.98 4.08
N ASP A 30 -13.47 2.77 4.92
CA ASP A 30 -14.78 2.44 5.49
C ASP A 30 -15.85 2.24 4.39
N THR A 31 -15.94 3.20 3.45
CA THR A 31 -16.86 3.10 2.30
C THR A 31 -16.58 1.86 1.44
N TYR A 32 -15.30 1.51 1.24
CA TYR A 32 -14.91 0.32 0.48
C TYR A 32 -15.30 -0.97 1.20
N GLN A 33 -15.14 -1.04 2.53
CA GLN A 33 -15.46 -2.23 3.33
C GLN A 33 -16.96 -2.39 3.55
N ASN A 34 -17.62 -1.33 4.01
CA ASN A 34 -19.00 -1.32 4.51
C ASN A 34 -20.03 -0.82 3.48
N GLY A 35 -19.56 -0.32 2.33
CA GLY A 35 -20.40 0.20 1.26
C GLY A 35 -20.79 1.65 1.48
N ALA A 36 -21.16 2.34 0.40
CA ALA A 36 -21.53 3.74 0.43
C ALA A 36 -22.90 3.96 1.08
N ASP A 37 -22.98 5.02 1.88
CA ASP A 37 -24.20 5.53 2.48
C ASP A 37 -25.11 6.15 1.42
N PHE A 38 -26.42 6.01 1.63
CA PHE A 38 -27.43 6.68 0.83
C PHE A 38 -28.23 7.61 1.76
N THR A 39 -28.10 8.92 1.54
CA THR A 39 -28.89 9.91 2.28
C THR A 39 -30.32 9.87 1.79
N VAL A 40 -31.22 9.53 2.70
CA VAL A 40 -32.67 9.50 2.50
C VAL A 40 -33.26 10.76 3.09
N ASP A 41 -34.28 11.30 2.43
CA ASP A 41 -34.98 12.50 2.86
C ASP A 41 -35.65 12.24 4.22
N SER A 42 -35.36 13.08 5.21
CA SER A 42 -35.76 12.90 6.61
C SER A 42 -37.15 13.46 6.93
N SER A 43 -37.86 13.97 5.92
CA SER A 43 -39.11 14.71 6.05
C SER A 43 -40.38 13.85 6.16
N ALA A 44 -40.26 12.52 6.12
CA ALA A 44 -41.40 11.61 6.04
C ALA A 44 -41.44 10.60 7.21
N ASP A 45 -42.66 10.25 7.61
CA ASP A 45 -42.98 9.43 8.79
C ASP A 45 -42.78 7.91 8.54
N TYR A 46 -41.68 7.55 7.87
CA TYR A 46 -41.30 6.16 7.60
C TYR A 46 -39.83 5.91 7.95
N THR A 47 -39.50 4.68 8.32
CA THR A 47 -38.10 4.27 8.50
C THR A 47 -37.56 3.74 7.17
N PRO A 48 -36.68 4.46 6.47
CA PRO A 48 -36.13 4.03 5.19
C PRO A 48 -35.26 2.78 5.34
N ALA A 49 -35.35 1.87 4.37
CA ALA A 49 -34.43 0.74 4.26
C ALA A 49 -33.03 1.26 3.93
N LYS A 50 -32.04 0.92 4.77
CA LYS A 50 -30.63 1.27 4.55
C LYS A 50 -29.95 0.20 3.70
N LEU A 51 -29.86 0.43 2.39
CA LEU A 51 -29.19 -0.48 1.47
C LEU A 51 -27.83 0.11 1.08
N ARG A 52 -26.74 -0.52 1.56
CA ARG A 52 -25.36 -0.08 1.30
C ARG A 52 -24.94 -0.51 -0.10
N SER A 53 -24.37 0.41 -0.88
CA SER A 53 -23.88 0.11 -2.23
C SER A 53 -22.40 -0.30 -2.20
N HIS A 54 -22.06 -1.44 -2.80
CA HIS A 54 -20.67 -1.90 -2.96
C HIS A 54 -20.13 -1.75 -4.40
N GLN A 55 -20.73 -0.87 -5.21
CA GLN A 55 -20.32 -0.68 -6.60
C GLN A 55 -18.85 -0.27 -6.72
N ILE A 56 -18.37 0.66 -5.89
CA ILE A 56 -16.98 1.11 -5.89
C ILE A 56 -16.01 -0.05 -5.61
N LYS A 57 -16.34 -0.93 -4.65
CA LYS A 57 -15.56 -2.12 -4.34
C LYS A 57 -15.44 -3.06 -5.55
N GLN A 58 -16.53 -3.26 -6.28
CA GLN A 58 -16.54 -4.09 -7.47
C GLN A 58 -15.71 -3.47 -8.61
N LEU A 59 -15.84 -2.15 -8.82
CA LEU A 59 -15.08 -1.41 -9.82
C LEU A 59 -13.58 -1.49 -9.53
N ILE A 60 -13.15 -1.14 -8.32
CA ILE A 60 -11.74 -1.21 -7.91
C ILE A 60 -11.19 -2.61 -8.12
N ARG A 61 -11.96 -3.65 -7.75
CA ARG A 61 -11.49 -5.03 -7.93
C ARG A 61 -11.28 -5.41 -9.38
N ARG A 62 -12.21 -5.02 -10.24
CA ARG A 62 -12.15 -5.30 -11.67
C ARG A 62 -10.98 -4.58 -12.33
N GLU A 63 -10.81 -3.29 -12.05
CA GLU A 63 -9.77 -2.47 -12.67
C GLU A 63 -8.38 -2.93 -12.26
N THR A 64 -8.12 -3.17 -10.97
CA THR A 64 -6.78 -3.62 -10.55
C THR A 64 -6.46 -5.03 -11.02
N GLN A 65 -7.45 -5.93 -11.10
CA GLN A 65 -7.24 -7.25 -11.68
C GLN A 65 -6.98 -7.17 -13.19
N PHE A 66 -7.60 -6.23 -13.90
CA PHE A 66 -7.32 -5.98 -15.30
C PHE A 66 -5.90 -5.44 -15.50
N MET A 67 -5.50 -4.42 -14.74
CA MET A 67 -4.20 -3.76 -14.86
C MET A 67 -3.03 -4.65 -14.37
N PHE A 68 -3.21 -5.35 -13.25
CA PHE A 68 -2.14 -6.08 -12.56
C PHE A 68 -2.36 -7.59 -12.49
N GLY A 69 -3.38 -8.11 -13.18
CA GLY A 69 -3.65 -9.54 -13.24
C GLY A 69 -2.52 -10.34 -13.89
N LYS A 70 -1.74 -9.68 -14.77
CA LYS A 70 -0.45 -10.18 -15.21
C LYS A 70 0.65 -9.40 -14.51
N PHE A 71 1.48 -10.10 -13.74
CA PHE A 71 2.64 -9.50 -13.09
C PHE A 71 3.65 -9.02 -14.16
N PRO A 72 4.21 -7.80 -14.03
CA PRO A 72 5.22 -7.31 -14.95
C PRO A 72 6.52 -8.11 -14.83
N ASP A 73 7.19 -8.32 -15.95
CA ASP A 73 8.49 -9.00 -15.99
C ASP A 73 9.60 -8.00 -15.64
N PHE A 74 10.48 -8.41 -14.71
CA PHE A 74 11.66 -7.63 -14.33
C PHE A 74 12.87 -8.23 -15.03
N LEU A 75 13.50 -7.47 -15.92
CA LEU A 75 14.69 -7.89 -16.67
C LEU A 75 15.93 -7.18 -16.12
N VAL A 76 16.94 -7.97 -15.75
CA VAL A 76 18.26 -7.45 -15.37
C VAL A 76 19.13 -7.35 -16.61
N SER A 77 19.84 -6.24 -16.77
CA SER A 77 20.86 -6.07 -17.79
C SER A 77 22.18 -5.64 -17.17
N CYS A 78 23.27 -6.33 -17.50
CA CYS A 78 24.62 -5.99 -17.09
C CYS A 78 25.44 -5.58 -18.32
N PRO A 79 25.27 -4.35 -18.85
CA PRO A 79 25.84 -3.95 -20.14
C PRO A 79 27.36 -4.14 -20.21
N ASP A 80 28.07 -3.83 -19.13
CA ASP A 80 29.53 -3.84 -19.03
C ASP A 80 30.15 -5.22 -18.78
N GLU A 81 29.34 -6.27 -18.57
CA GLU A 81 29.84 -7.62 -18.34
C GLU A 81 30.33 -8.28 -19.64
N ALA A 82 31.56 -8.78 -19.62
CA ALA A 82 32.11 -9.57 -20.72
C ALA A 82 31.36 -10.89 -20.88
N LYS A 83 31.06 -11.26 -22.13
CA LYS A 83 30.39 -12.54 -22.42
C LYS A 83 31.35 -13.70 -22.22
N VAL A 84 30.95 -14.69 -21.43
CA VAL A 84 31.60 -16.00 -21.31
C VAL A 84 30.67 -17.03 -21.94
N ASP A 85 31.16 -17.77 -22.93
CA ASP A 85 30.35 -18.75 -23.69
C ASP A 85 29.06 -18.19 -24.29
N GLY A 86 29.09 -16.91 -24.70
CA GLY A 86 27.95 -16.21 -25.30
C GLY A 86 26.94 -15.64 -24.28
N ASN A 87 27.09 -15.96 -22.99
CA ASN A 87 26.22 -15.51 -21.91
C ASN A 87 26.93 -14.52 -20.97
N LYS A 88 26.10 -13.77 -20.23
CA LYS A 88 26.53 -12.87 -19.16
C LYS A 88 26.23 -13.55 -17.81
N PRO A 89 27.23 -14.20 -17.16
CA PRO A 89 26.98 -15.04 -16.00
C PRO A 89 26.38 -14.29 -14.81
N ASN A 90 26.82 -13.06 -14.53
CA ASN A 90 26.27 -12.24 -13.45
C ASN A 90 24.85 -11.80 -13.76
N GLU A 91 24.57 -11.38 -15.00
CA GLU A 91 23.20 -11.05 -15.44
C GLU A 91 22.22 -12.21 -15.18
N ALA A 92 22.61 -13.42 -15.60
CA ALA A 92 21.79 -14.62 -15.42
C ALA A 92 21.63 -15.01 -13.93
N ALA A 93 22.70 -14.90 -13.14
CA ALA A 93 22.65 -15.16 -11.71
C ALA A 93 21.72 -14.16 -10.97
N MET A 94 21.83 -12.88 -11.29
CA MET A 94 21.02 -11.82 -10.69
C MET A 94 19.54 -11.96 -11.07
N GLN A 95 19.26 -12.27 -12.35
CA GLN A 95 17.91 -12.54 -12.83
C GLN A 95 17.29 -13.73 -12.10
N THR A 96 18.04 -14.81 -11.92
CA THR A 96 17.60 -16.00 -11.19
C THR A 96 17.28 -15.67 -9.73
N TYR A 97 18.15 -14.90 -9.09
CA TYR A 97 17.97 -14.45 -7.71
C TYR A 97 16.70 -13.60 -7.54
N ILE A 98 16.52 -12.58 -8.40
CA ILE A 98 15.33 -11.71 -8.35
C ILE A 98 14.05 -12.52 -8.60
N ASN A 99 14.05 -13.43 -9.57
CA ASN A 99 12.90 -14.30 -9.83
C ASN A 99 12.54 -15.16 -8.61
N ALA A 100 13.55 -15.71 -7.92
CA ALA A 100 13.36 -16.49 -6.70
C ALA A 100 12.78 -15.62 -5.56
N VAL A 101 13.29 -14.40 -5.38
CA VAL A 101 12.81 -13.44 -4.37
C VAL A 101 11.36 -13.01 -4.65
N MET A 102 11.02 -12.68 -5.89
CA MET A 102 9.65 -12.28 -6.27
C MET A 102 8.65 -13.42 -6.03
N LYS A 103 9.05 -14.65 -6.36
CA LYS A 103 8.24 -15.86 -6.13
C LYS A 103 8.06 -16.16 -4.65
N SER A 104 9.14 -16.12 -3.85
CA SER A 104 9.08 -16.37 -2.40
C SER A 104 8.22 -15.34 -1.67
N ASN A 105 8.21 -14.10 -2.16
CA ASN A 105 7.39 -13.01 -1.62
C ASN A 105 5.94 -13.02 -2.12
N ARG A 106 5.56 -13.92 -3.03
CA ARG A 106 4.23 -13.96 -3.67
C ARG A 106 3.85 -12.61 -4.31
N MET A 107 4.81 -11.98 -4.98
CA MET A 107 4.67 -10.63 -5.53
C MET A 107 3.48 -10.44 -6.49
N PRO A 108 3.09 -11.41 -7.35
CA PRO A 108 1.89 -11.25 -8.17
C PRO A 108 0.62 -10.96 -7.36
N VAL A 109 0.41 -11.68 -6.25
CA VAL A 109 -0.77 -11.47 -5.39
C VAL A 109 -0.65 -10.14 -4.63
N LYS A 110 0.53 -9.86 -4.07
CA LYS A 110 0.78 -8.61 -3.34
C LYS A 110 0.64 -7.37 -4.21
N LEU A 111 1.01 -7.45 -5.49
CA LEU A 111 0.88 -6.33 -6.42
C LEU A 111 -0.60 -5.96 -6.64
N VAL A 112 -1.46 -6.96 -6.86
CA VAL A 112 -2.91 -6.72 -7.00
C VAL A 112 -3.50 -6.15 -5.71
N GLN A 113 -3.07 -6.64 -4.55
CA GLN A 113 -3.48 -6.12 -3.24
C GLN A 113 -3.03 -4.68 -3.02
N GLY A 114 -1.75 -4.38 -3.25
CA GLY A 114 -1.21 -3.02 -3.16
C GLY A 114 -1.86 -2.07 -4.15
N ALA A 115 -2.27 -2.55 -5.34
CA ALA A 115 -3.04 -1.78 -6.29
C ALA A 115 -4.47 -1.48 -5.78
N HIS A 116 -5.15 -2.43 -5.13
CA HIS A 116 -6.43 -2.14 -4.47
C HIS A 116 -6.27 -1.03 -3.43
N ASP A 117 -5.25 -1.13 -2.56
CA ASP A 117 -4.97 -0.14 -1.53
C ASP A 117 -4.65 1.23 -2.15
N CYS A 118 -3.86 1.26 -3.22
CA CYS A 118 -3.56 2.48 -3.96
C CYS A 118 -4.82 3.10 -4.58
N CYS A 119 -5.75 2.31 -5.12
CA CYS A 119 -7.02 2.82 -5.65
C CYS A 119 -7.95 3.40 -4.56
N ILE A 120 -7.82 2.96 -3.31
CA ILE A 120 -8.63 3.46 -2.19
C ILE A 120 -7.97 4.72 -1.59
N GLY A 121 -6.70 4.62 -1.19
CA GLY A 121 -5.98 5.67 -0.48
C GLY A 121 -5.21 6.64 -1.36
N GLY A 122 -5.17 6.41 -2.68
CA GLY A 122 -4.44 7.22 -3.68
C GLY A 122 -2.93 6.98 -3.74
N ARG A 123 -2.37 6.24 -2.77
CA ARG A 123 -0.94 5.94 -2.67
C ARG A 123 -0.69 4.65 -1.90
N VAL A 124 0.49 4.07 -2.09
CA VAL A 124 0.95 2.89 -1.34
C VAL A 124 2.47 2.96 -1.25
N ALA A 125 3.05 2.58 -0.11
CA ALA A 125 4.50 2.49 0.03
C ALA A 125 4.97 1.05 -0.20
N LEU A 126 6.09 0.88 -0.91
CA LEU A 126 6.76 -0.41 -1.06
C LEU A 126 7.90 -0.50 -0.06
N LYS A 127 7.77 -1.37 0.94
CA LYS A 127 8.81 -1.62 1.94
C LYS A 127 9.56 -2.89 1.59
N VAL A 128 10.87 -2.77 1.42
CA VAL A 128 11.79 -3.90 1.23
C VAL A 128 12.63 -4.03 2.49
N SER A 129 12.51 -5.17 3.17
CA SER A 129 13.30 -5.49 4.36
C SER A 129 14.27 -6.59 4.02
N VAL A 130 15.55 -6.32 4.24
CA VAL A 130 16.65 -7.27 4.03
C VAL A 130 17.14 -7.75 5.38
N SER A 131 17.04 -9.05 5.64
CA SER A 131 17.74 -9.73 6.73
C SER A 131 18.72 -10.75 6.14
N GLU A 132 19.65 -11.24 6.98
CA GLU A 132 20.64 -12.25 6.57
C GLU A 132 19.97 -13.50 5.96
N GLU A 133 18.79 -13.87 6.45
CA GLU A 133 18.07 -15.07 6.03
C GLU A 133 17.02 -14.82 4.94
N LYS A 134 16.49 -13.58 4.84
CA LYS A 134 15.32 -13.32 4.00
C LYS A 134 15.25 -11.88 3.49
N LEU A 135 14.94 -11.77 2.20
CA LEU A 135 14.45 -10.54 1.60
C LEU A 135 12.92 -10.58 1.59
N SER A 136 12.28 -9.66 2.30
CA SER A 136 10.82 -9.53 2.36
C SER A 136 10.35 -8.23 1.73
N ILE A 137 9.29 -8.32 0.93
CA ILE A 137 8.69 -7.19 0.21
C ILE A 137 7.24 -7.08 0.66
N MET A 138 6.81 -5.88 1.07
CA MET A 138 5.43 -5.61 1.49
C MET A 138 4.95 -4.25 0.99
N PHE A 139 3.65 -4.16 0.71
CA PHE A 139 2.98 -2.89 0.48
C PHE A 139 2.40 -2.39 1.81
N VAL A 140 2.59 -1.10 2.08
CA VAL A 140 2.01 -0.42 3.24
C VAL A 140 0.91 0.53 2.73
N PRO A 141 -0.34 0.41 3.22
CA PRO A 141 -1.45 1.23 2.79
C PRO A 141 -1.27 2.71 3.16
N ALA A 142 -2.06 3.58 2.54
CA ALA A 142 -1.87 5.04 2.58
C ALA A 142 -1.98 5.70 3.97
N ASP A 143 -2.65 5.01 4.90
CA ASP A 143 -2.85 5.36 6.30
C ASP A 143 -1.74 4.85 7.23
N GLY A 144 -0.92 3.89 6.76
CA GLY A 144 0.19 3.30 7.51
C GLY A 144 1.51 4.08 7.44
N PHE A 145 1.56 5.22 6.76
CA PHE A 145 2.79 6.02 6.66
C PHE A 145 2.56 7.51 6.34
N VAL A 146 3.59 8.31 6.64
CA VAL A 146 3.73 9.71 6.23
C VAL A 146 5.12 9.91 5.66
N TYR A 147 5.25 10.84 4.72
CA TYR A 147 6.55 11.17 4.15
C TYR A 147 6.65 12.65 3.84
N GLU A 148 7.90 13.12 3.76
CA GLU A 148 8.32 14.44 3.31
C GLU A 148 9.26 14.27 2.12
N THR A 149 9.09 15.13 1.14
CA THR A 149 9.96 15.26 -0.03
C THR A 149 10.66 16.61 0.02
N ALA A 150 11.78 16.73 -0.70
CA ALA A 150 12.49 17.99 -0.78
C ALA A 150 11.58 19.09 -1.35
N MET A 151 11.72 20.32 -0.84
CA MET A 151 10.90 21.46 -1.28
C MET A 151 11.08 21.77 -2.76
N ASP A 152 12.30 21.57 -3.26
CA ASP A 152 12.69 21.89 -4.64
C ASP A 152 12.57 20.68 -5.58
N ASP A 153 12.43 19.46 -5.03
CA ASP A 153 12.35 18.22 -5.80
C ASP A 153 11.44 17.17 -5.12
N VAL A 154 10.27 16.96 -5.72
CA VAL A 154 9.26 16.00 -5.23
C VAL A 154 9.71 14.55 -5.42
N ASP A 155 10.67 14.29 -6.31
CA ASP A 155 11.21 12.94 -6.52
C ASP A 155 12.22 12.55 -5.43
N THR A 156 12.72 13.52 -4.66
CA THR A 156 13.65 13.29 -3.56
C THR A 156 12.91 13.14 -2.23
N LEU A 157 12.91 11.92 -1.68
CA LEU A 157 12.35 11.59 -0.38
C LEU A 157 13.32 12.01 0.75
N GLU A 158 12.91 12.95 1.61
CA GLU A 158 13.73 13.39 2.75
C GLU A 158 13.47 12.54 4.01
N ARG A 159 12.20 12.23 4.28
CA ARG A 159 11.80 11.49 5.47
C ARG A 159 10.57 10.64 5.20
N ILE A 160 10.55 9.45 5.77
CA ILE A 160 9.35 8.59 5.80
C ILE A 160 9.20 7.98 7.19
N VAL A 161 7.99 8.04 7.73
CA VAL A 161 7.62 7.48 9.03
C VAL A 161 6.50 6.46 8.79
N PHE A 162 6.70 5.25 9.30
CA PHE A 162 5.72 4.17 9.23
C PHE A 162 5.04 3.99 10.57
N PHE A 163 3.72 3.84 10.56
CA PHE A 163 2.94 3.53 11.75
C PHE A 163 2.55 2.06 11.75
N TYR A 164 2.69 1.44 12.92
CA TYR A 164 2.23 0.08 13.15
C TYR A 164 1.42 0.06 14.43
N THR A 165 0.13 -0.25 14.32
CA THR A 165 -0.68 -0.62 15.48
C THR A 165 -0.46 -2.10 15.74
N MET A 166 0.29 -2.42 16.79
CA MET A 166 0.24 -3.76 17.36
C MET A 166 -1.10 -3.87 18.09
N VAL A 167 -1.93 -4.85 17.73
CA VAL A 167 -2.94 -5.33 18.66
C VAL A 167 -2.16 -5.99 19.79
N ASP A 168 -2.32 -5.52 21.03
CA ASP A 168 -1.83 -6.26 22.18
C ASP A 168 -2.58 -7.58 22.21
N ASP A 169 -1.95 -8.63 21.72
CA ASP A 169 -2.37 -10.00 22.00
C ASP A 169 -2.12 -10.23 23.49
N GLU A 170 -3.17 -10.47 24.27
CA GLU A 170 -3.09 -10.85 25.69
C GLU A 170 -2.16 -12.07 25.93
N ASP A 171 -1.84 -12.84 24.87
CA ASP A 171 -0.94 -13.99 24.88
C ASP A 171 0.57 -13.67 24.99
N ARG A 172 0.99 -12.40 24.92
CA ARG A 172 2.39 -12.04 25.22
C ARG A 172 2.74 -12.04 26.72
N SER A 173 1.77 -12.32 27.59
CA SER A 173 1.92 -12.32 29.05
C SER A 173 1.97 -13.70 29.71
N ARG A 174 2.18 -14.79 28.95
CA ARG A 174 2.37 -16.14 29.49
C ARG A 174 3.68 -16.79 29.09
#